data_AF-A0A9D9G9W8-F1
#
_entry.id   AF-A0A9D9G9W8-F1
#
_cell.length_a   1.000
_cell.length_b   1.000
_cell.length_c   1.000
_cell.angle_alpha   90.00
_cell.angle_beta   90.00
_cell.angle_gamma   90.00
#
_symmetry.space_group_name_H-M   'P 1'
#
loop_
_entity.id
_entity.type
_entity.pdbx_description
1 polymer ?
#
loop_
_entity_poly.entity_id
_entity_poly.type
_entity_poly.pdbx_seq_one_letter_code
_entity_poly.pdbx_strand_id
1 'polypeptide(L)'
;METLFNHIYSKDGKIFQKADHNCEHVIVQEGVTTIASYAFDSCRAKQVTLPNSVQTIAPNAFLRARELKLIVLQEGITTIGSYAFQYCSKLREITLPHSLQNLGNNAFYCCDKLAVININGNFTWSEDWLSENPFGLLNEIEKITNTNPNFVIEDGALYNSQKTILFRVPVKQLELLLPSALKYVAANACKKCRYIPSIQFPKSIEYIGKGAFCGCESIREIEIPTTITHIPDSCFALCYHLAHLKLHEGIEEMHSDAFMGCSELEFIDYPKGHEARLKQLLRSAGYEPIKRSPLIYTEYCHAIKLMLQARNIEYL
;
A
#
# COMPACT_ATOMS: atom_id res chain seq x y z
N MET A 1 6.84 -46.36 -3.96
CA MET A 1 7.42 -45.50 -2.91
C MET A 1 6.50 -44.30 -2.78
N GLU A 2 5.52 -44.38 -1.87
CA GLU A 2 4.70 -43.24 -1.49
C GLU A 2 5.61 -42.25 -0.76
N THR A 3 5.89 -41.10 -1.35
CA THR A 3 6.46 -39.99 -0.60
C THR A 3 5.41 -39.57 0.43
N LEU A 4 5.61 -40.00 1.68
CA LEU A 4 4.84 -39.50 2.83
C LEU A 4 5.09 -37.99 2.93
N PHE A 5 4.19 -37.20 2.37
CA PHE A 5 4.17 -35.76 2.58
C PHE A 5 3.72 -35.54 4.04
N ASN A 6 4.60 -35.02 4.90
CA ASN A 6 4.33 -34.80 6.34
C ASN A 6 3.44 -33.57 6.58
N HIS A 7 2.41 -33.39 5.76
CA HIS A 7 1.41 -32.36 5.97
C HIS A 7 0.52 -32.74 7.16
N ILE A 8 0.14 -31.75 7.95
CA ILE A 8 -0.74 -31.95 9.11
C ILE A 8 -2.14 -31.52 8.72
N TYR A 9 -3.10 -32.42 8.93
CA TYR A 9 -4.52 -32.19 8.76
C TYR A 9 -5.24 -32.36 10.11
N SER A 10 -6.40 -31.74 10.26
CA SER A 10 -7.31 -32.07 11.36
C SER A 10 -7.74 -33.54 11.30
N LYS A 11 -8.22 -34.07 12.43
CA LYS A 11 -8.64 -35.49 12.56
C LYS A 11 -9.73 -35.89 11.55
N ASP A 12 -10.58 -34.94 11.15
CA ASP A 12 -11.65 -35.13 10.15
C ASP A 12 -11.21 -34.83 8.71
N GLY A 13 -9.95 -34.43 8.49
CA GLY A 13 -9.40 -34.08 7.19
C GLY A 13 -9.90 -32.75 6.61
N LYS A 14 -10.71 -31.97 7.34
CA LYS A 14 -11.33 -30.73 6.83
C LYS A 14 -10.43 -29.51 6.87
N ILE A 15 -9.41 -29.52 7.72
CA ILE A 15 -8.52 -28.38 7.92
C ILE A 15 -7.09 -28.78 7.58
N PHE A 16 -6.47 -28.09 6.63
CA PHE A 16 -5.03 -28.18 6.39
C PHE A 16 -4.31 -27.29 7.40
N GLN A 17 -3.66 -27.92 8.38
CA GLN A 17 -3.09 -27.24 9.56
C GLN A 17 -1.64 -26.82 9.36
N LYS A 18 -0.85 -27.62 8.63
CA LYS A 18 0.57 -27.31 8.43
C LYS A 18 1.14 -28.00 7.20
N ALA A 19 1.85 -27.24 6.36
CA ALA A 19 2.65 -27.76 5.27
C ALA A 19 3.99 -28.29 5.79
N ASP A 20 4.54 -29.27 5.09
CA ASP A 20 5.91 -29.71 5.34
C ASP A 20 6.86 -28.68 4.72
N HIS A 21 7.72 -28.06 5.55
CA HIS A 21 8.62 -26.99 5.12
C HIS A 21 9.70 -27.44 4.13
N ASN A 22 9.90 -28.76 3.94
CA ASN A 22 10.85 -29.31 2.99
C ASN A 22 10.25 -29.58 1.60
N CYS A 23 8.94 -29.39 1.43
CA CYS A 23 8.27 -29.63 0.15
C CYS A 23 8.41 -28.41 -0.78
N GLU A 24 8.95 -28.62 -1.98
CA GLU A 24 8.95 -27.59 -3.03
C GLU A 24 7.58 -27.45 -3.72
N HIS A 25 6.76 -28.49 -3.68
CA HIS A 25 5.40 -28.51 -4.23
C HIS A 25 4.46 -29.11 -3.19
N VAL A 26 3.35 -28.42 -2.91
CA VAL A 26 2.32 -28.90 -1.98
C VAL A 26 1.01 -29.07 -2.72
N ILE A 27 0.40 -30.25 -2.58
CA ILE A 27 -0.94 -30.55 -3.08
C ILE A 27 -1.81 -30.80 -1.86
N VAL A 28 -2.78 -29.92 -1.63
CA VAL A 28 -3.75 -30.06 -0.54
C VAL A 28 -4.80 -31.09 -0.96
N GLN A 29 -5.12 -32.04 -0.09
CA GLN A 29 -6.04 -33.14 -0.38
C GLN A 29 -7.49 -32.68 -0.53
N GLU A 30 -8.23 -33.32 -1.44
CA GLU A 30 -9.67 -33.11 -1.63
C GLU A 30 -10.46 -33.28 -0.33
N GLY A 31 -11.52 -32.49 -0.19
CA GLY A 31 -12.37 -32.49 1.01
C GLY A 31 -11.92 -31.54 2.11
N VAL A 32 -10.70 -30.98 2.04
CA VAL A 32 -10.25 -29.85 2.87
C VAL A 32 -11.10 -28.63 2.53
N THR A 33 -11.69 -28.01 3.55
CA THR A 33 -12.50 -26.79 3.43
C THR A 33 -11.77 -25.54 3.92
N THR A 34 -10.76 -25.71 4.78
CA THR A 34 -10.05 -24.58 5.40
C THR A 34 -8.55 -24.77 5.36
N ILE A 35 -7.83 -23.76 4.89
CA ILE A 35 -6.39 -23.60 5.14
C ILE A 35 -6.24 -22.80 6.43
N ALA A 36 -5.69 -23.42 7.47
CA ALA A 36 -5.58 -22.81 8.79
C ALA A 36 -4.59 -21.63 8.81
N SER A 37 -4.71 -20.79 9.84
CA SER A 37 -3.75 -19.72 10.08
C SER A 37 -2.35 -20.29 10.21
N TYR A 38 -1.37 -19.63 9.58
CA TYR A 38 0.04 -20.04 9.55
C TYR A 38 0.32 -21.42 8.93
N ALA A 39 -0.63 -22.05 8.24
CA ALA A 39 -0.43 -23.39 7.70
C ALA A 39 0.75 -23.50 6.73
N PHE A 40 1.06 -22.44 6.00
CA PHE A 40 2.20 -22.31 5.10
C PHE A 40 3.21 -21.26 5.58
N ASP A 41 3.22 -20.92 6.89
CA ASP A 41 4.15 -19.91 7.40
C ASP A 41 5.60 -20.32 7.14
N SER A 42 6.36 -19.45 6.46
CA SER A 42 7.76 -19.70 6.12
C SER A 42 7.99 -21.00 5.33
N CYS A 43 6.95 -21.49 4.63
CA CYS A 43 7.03 -22.65 3.75
C CYS A 43 7.92 -22.34 2.54
N ARG A 44 8.67 -23.35 2.08
CA ARG A 44 9.57 -23.27 0.92
C ARG A 44 8.91 -23.75 -0.38
N ALA A 45 7.62 -24.06 -0.35
CA ALA A 45 6.87 -24.47 -1.52
C ALA A 45 6.88 -23.35 -2.57
N LYS A 46 7.32 -23.70 -3.78
CA LYS A 46 7.29 -22.85 -4.97
C LYS A 46 5.90 -22.84 -5.60
N GLN A 47 5.14 -23.92 -5.40
CA GLN A 47 3.79 -24.09 -5.92
C GLN A 47 2.89 -24.75 -4.90
N VAL A 48 1.67 -24.23 -4.78
CA VAL A 48 0.60 -24.81 -3.96
C VAL A 48 -0.62 -25.05 -4.83
N THR A 49 -1.12 -26.29 -4.80
CA THR A 49 -2.37 -26.69 -5.47
C THR A 49 -3.44 -26.87 -4.41
N LEU A 50 -4.48 -26.05 -4.48
CA LEU A 50 -5.65 -26.16 -3.61
C LEU A 50 -6.76 -26.94 -4.34
N PRO A 51 -7.50 -27.82 -3.64
CA PRO A 51 -8.69 -28.46 -4.17
C PRO A 51 -9.86 -27.48 -4.22
N ASN A 52 -10.86 -27.76 -5.06
CA ASN A 52 -12.06 -26.91 -5.19
C ASN A 52 -12.94 -26.91 -3.93
N SER A 53 -12.71 -27.84 -2.99
CA SER A 53 -13.42 -27.88 -1.72
C SER A 53 -13.01 -26.78 -0.74
N VAL A 54 -11.87 -26.10 -0.96
CA VAL A 54 -11.41 -25.03 -0.06
C VAL A 54 -12.34 -23.83 -0.16
N GLN A 55 -12.89 -23.44 0.99
CA GLN A 55 -13.77 -22.29 1.14
C GLN A 55 -13.07 -21.13 1.86
N THR A 56 -12.19 -21.44 2.80
CA THR A 56 -11.54 -20.44 3.65
C THR A 56 -10.02 -20.56 3.63
N ILE A 57 -9.35 -19.45 3.34
CA ILE A 57 -7.93 -19.24 3.63
C ILE A 57 -7.87 -18.32 4.85
N ALA A 58 -7.48 -18.87 6.00
CA ALA A 58 -7.51 -18.14 7.27
C ALA A 58 -6.42 -17.03 7.34
N PRO A 59 -6.51 -16.11 8.32
CA PRO A 59 -5.50 -15.06 8.48
C PRO A 59 -4.08 -15.62 8.60
N ASN A 60 -3.11 -14.96 7.95
CA ASN A 60 -1.70 -15.37 7.93
C ASN A 60 -1.42 -16.79 7.36
N ALA A 61 -2.37 -17.42 6.65
CA ALA A 61 -2.21 -18.80 6.16
C ALA A 61 -0.91 -19.05 5.36
N PHE A 62 -0.50 -18.11 4.51
CA PHE A 62 0.72 -18.14 3.69
C PHE A 62 1.74 -17.06 4.12
N LEU A 63 1.74 -16.68 5.40
CA LEU A 63 2.69 -15.70 5.94
C LEU A 63 4.14 -16.10 5.60
N ARG A 64 4.94 -15.19 5.05
CA ARG A 64 6.36 -15.44 4.74
C ARG A 64 6.60 -16.67 3.84
N ALA A 65 5.64 -17.10 3.03
CA ALA A 65 5.86 -18.09 1.97
C ALA A 65 6.65 -17.46 0.79
N ARG A 66 7.87 -17.02 1.08
CA ARG A 66 8.72 -16.17 0.21
C ARG A 66 9.11 -16.84 -1.10
N GLU A 67 9.06 -18.17 -1.15
CA GLU A 67 9.39 -18.96 -2.34
C GLU A 67 8.17 -19.23 -3.25
N LEU A 68 6.94 -18.97 -2.76
CA LEU A 68 5.72 -19.24 -3.50
C LEU A 68 5.65 -18.39 -4.75
N LYS A 69 5.66 -19.05 -5.91
CA LYS A 69 5.55 -18.44 -7.24
C LYS A 69 4.17 -18.60 -7.84
N LEU A 70 3.51 -19.72 -7.55
CA LEU A 70 2.25 -20.09 -8.17
C LEU A 70 1.29 -20.67 -7.12
N ILE A 71 0.12 -20.05 -7.02
CA ILE A 71 -1.04 -20.59 -6.35
C ILE A 71 -2.26 -20.25 -7.21
N VAL A 72 -3.11 -21.25 -7.46
CA VAL A 72 -4.39 -21.05 -8.13
C VAL A 72 -5.46 -21.04 -7.06
N LEU A 73 -6.13 -19.89 -6.91
CA LEU A 73 -7.29 -19.76 -6.04
C LEU A 73 -8.50 -20.31 -6.79
N GLN A 74 -8.99 -21.47 -6.37
CA GLN A 74 -10.11 -22.15 -7.03
C GLN A 74 -11.43 -21.42 -6.77
N GLU A 75 -12.40 -21.65 -7.66
CA GLU A 75 -13.79 -21.32 -7.39
C GLU A 75 -14.30 -22.16 -6.20
N GLY A 76 -15.06 -21.52 -5.31
CA GLY A 76 -15.51 -22.08 -4.02
C GLY A 76 -14.90 -21.36 -2.82
N ILE A 77 -13.74 -20.70 -2.98
CA ILE A 77 -13.13 -19.86 -1.93
C ILE A 77 -14.01 -18.64 -1.72
N THR A 78 -14.60 -18.51 -0.53
CA THR A 78 -15.45 -17.38 -0.14
C THR A 78 -14.71 -16.38 0.73
N THR A 79 -13.64 -16.80 1.42
CA THR A 79 -12.91 -15.96 2.38
C THR A 79 -11.40 -16.11 2.25
N ILE A 80 -10.71 -14.97 2.15
CA ILE A 80 -9.26 -14.82 2.30
C ILE A 80 -9.01 -13.88 3.48
N GLY A 81 -8.39 -14.38 4.54
CA GLY A 81 -8.18 -13.65 5.78
C GLY A 81 -7.12 -12.54 5.70
N SER A 82 -7.09 -11.70 6.73
CA SER A 82 -6.10 -10.63 6.83
C SER A 82 -4.67 -11.18 6.81
N TYR A 83 -3.77 -10.48 6.13
CA TYR A 83 -2.37 -10.89 5.97
C TYR A 83 -2.15 -12.30 5.38
N ALA A 84 -3.17 -12.91 4.75
CA ALA A 84 -3.11 -14.31 4.31
C ALA A 84 -1.89 -14.62 3.43
N PHE A 85 -1.47 -13.70 2.55
CA PHE A 85 -0.31 -13.85 1.67
C PHE A 85 0.84 -12.89 2.02
N GLN A 86 0.88 -12.37 3.25
CA GLN A 86 1.90 -11.40 3.65
C GLN A 86 3.32 -11.94 3.39
N TYR A 87 4.18 -11.12 2.77
CA TYR A 87 5.56 -11.46 2.40
C TYR A 87 5.70 -12.65 1.42
N CYS A 88 4.70 -12.93 0.58
CA CYS A 88 4.84 -13.83 -0.58
C CYS A 88 5.65 -13.15 -1.70
N SER A 89 6.93 -12.88 -1.45
CA SER A 89 7.76 -11.98 -2.26
C SER A 89 8.14 -12.49 -3.65
N LYS A 90 7.78 -13.72 -4.04
CA LYS A 90 7.99 -14.27 -5.40
C LYS A 90 6.68 -14.52 -6.17
N LEU A 91 5.53 -14.27 -5.55
CA LEU A 91 4.25 -14.40 -6.21
C LEU A 91 4.11 -13.26 -7.22
N ARG A 92 3.94 -13.60 -8.51
CA ARG A 92 3.93 -12.61 -9.60
C ARG A 92 2.53 -12.21 -10.04
N GLU A 93 1.58 -13.13 -9.94
CA GLU A 93 0.21 -12.93 -10.37
C GLU A 93 -0.73 -13.62 -9.39
N ILE A 94 -1.88 -13.00 -9.15
CA ILE A 94 -2.97 -13.65 -8.45
C ILE A 94 -4.31 -13.28 -9.08
N THR A 95 -5.19 -14.28 -9.17
CA THR A 95 -6.58 -14.10 -9.57
C THR A 95 -7.46 -14.36 -8.35
N LEU A 96 -8.23 -13.36 -7.93
CA LEU A 96 -9.27 -13.52 -6.92
C LEU A 96 -10.47 -14.21 -7.60
N PRO A 97 -11.02 -15.31 -7.02
CA PRO A 97 -12.07 -16.09 -7.68
C PRO A 97 -13.44 -15.42 -7.62
N HIS A 98 -14.37 -15.82 -8.50
CA HIS A 98 -15.73 -15.24 -8.54
C HIS A 98 -16.53 -15.54 -7.27
N SER A 99 -16.25 -16.66 -6.62
CA SER A 99 -16.86 -17.03 -5.34
C SER A 99 -16.44 -16.15 -4.16
N LEU A 100 -15.42 -15.30 -4.30
CA LEU A 100 -14.87 -14.55 -3.16
C LEU A 100 -15.87 -13.50 -2.65
N GLN A 101 -16.15 -13.56 -1.35
CA GLN A 101 -17.07 -12.68 -0.63
C GLN A 101 -16.35 -11.78 0.37
N ASN A 102 -15.25 -12.26 0.97
CA ASN A 102 -14.50 -11.53 1.98
C ASN A 102 -13.00 -11.55 1.66
N LEU A 103 -12.39 -10.35 1.60
CA LEU A 103 -10.95 -10.16 1.50
C LEU A 103 -10.46 -9.36 2.71
N GLY A 104 -9.60 -9.97 3.51
CA GLY A 104 -9.10 -9.38 4.73
C GLY A 104 -8.10 -8.25 4.50
N ASN A 105 -7.97 -7.40 5.50
CA ASN A 105 -7.04 -6.28 5.53
C ASN A 105 -5.61 -6.75 5.24
N ASN A 106 -4.85 -5.98 4.45
CA ASN A 106 -3.44 -6.29 4.16
C ASN A 106 -3.17 -7.71 3.62
N ALA A 107 -4.15 -8.36 2.96
CA ALA A 107 -4.03 -9.75 2.51
C ALA A 107 -2.75 -10.02 1.70
N PHE A 108 -2.31 -9.05 0.89
CA PHE A 108 -1.12 -9.14 0.04
C PHE A 108 0.03 -8.23 0.49
N TYR A 109 0.09 -7.89 1.78
CA TYR A 109 1.11 -7.00 2.34
C TYR A 109 2.54 -7.45 1.98
N CYS A 110 3.32 -6.54 1.39
CA CYS A 110 4.70 -6.80 0.94
C CYS A 110 4.87 -8.04 0.03
N CYS A 111 3.88 -8.30 -0.83
CA CYS A 111 4.07 -9.18 -2.00
C CYS A 111 4.84 -8.42 -3.09
N ASP A 112 6.13 -8.17 -2.85
CA ASP A 112 6.93 -7.20 -3.60
C ASP A 112 7.12 -7.53 -5.09
N LYS A 113 6.84 -8.74 -5.55
CA LYS A 113 6.92 -9.11 -6.97
C LYS A 113 5.56 -9.30 -7.65
N LEU A 114 4.47 -9.04 -6.93
CA LEU A 114 3.12 -9.15 -7.46
C LEU A 114 2.90 -8.01 -8.47
N ALA A 115 2.90 -8.39 -9.75
CA ALA A 115 2.83 -7.49 -10.89
C ALA A 115 1.43 -7.44 -11.52
N VAL A 116 0.63 -8.49 -11.34
CA VAL A 116 -0.72 -8.59 -11.91
C VAL A 116 -1.70 -9.06 -10.85
N ILE A 117 -2.82 -8.34 -10.73
CA ILE A 117 -3.98 -8.77 -9.94
C ILE A 117 -5.22 -8.76 -10.82
N ASN A 118 -5.91 -9.90 -10.85
CA ASN A 118 -7.23 -10.02 -11.47
C ASN A 118 -8.28 -10.09 -10.36
N ILE A 119 -9.07 -9.03 -10.20
CA ILE A 119 -10.12 -8.91 -9.19
C ILE A 119 -11.42 -9.46 -9.76
N ASN A 120 -11.82 -10.66 -9.34
CA ASN A 120 -13.15 -11.19 -9.63
C ASN A 120 -13.96 -11.36 -8.33
N GLY A 121 -15.23 -11.70 -8.51
CA GLY A 121 -16.18 -11.95 -7.43
C GLY A 121 -16.97 -10.73 -7.03
N ASN A 122 -17.64 -10.80 -5.89
CA ASN A 122 -18.64 -9.81 -5.48
C ASN A 122 -18.36 -9.25 -4.08
N PHE A 123 -17.15 -9.44 -3.55
CA PHE A 123 -16.75 -8.86 -2.27
C PHE A 123 -16.77 -7.33 -2.33
N THR A 124 -16.99 -6.70 -1.18
CA THR A 124 -16.90 -5.25 -0.98
C THR A 124 -15.61 -4.89 -0.26
N TRP A 125 -15.26 -3.61 -0.25
CA TRP A 125 -14.20 -3.08 0.60
C TRP A 125 -14.71 -2.87 2.04
N SER A 126 -13.80 -2.79 3.01
CA SER A 126 -14.06 -2.39 4.40
C SER A 126 -13.50 -0.99 4.65
N GLU A 127 -14.09 -0.22 5.55
CA GLU A 127 -13.56 1.10 5.96
C GLU A 127 -12.11 1.04 6.41
N ASP A 128 -11.72 -0.07 7.05
CA ASP A 128 -10.33 -0.34 7.43
C ASP A 128 -9.36 -0.29 6.25
N TRP A 129 -9.79 -0.50 5.01
CA TRP A 129 -8.89 -0.45 3.85
C TRP A 129 -8.34 0.96 3.59
N LEU A 130 -8.93 2.01 4.18
CA LEU A 130 -8.35 3.34 4.14
C LEU A 130 -6.99 3.38 4.85
N SER A 131 -6.79 2.59 5.91
CA SER A 131 -5.52 2.47 6.64
C SER A 131 -4.77 1.15 6.37
N GLU A 132 -5.49 0.05 6.17
CA GLU A 132 -5.01 -1.34 6.07
C GLU A 132 -5.34 -1.98 4.71
N ASN A 133 -4.98 -1.26 3.65
CA ASN A 133 -5.28 -1.58 2.26
C ASN A 133 -4.63 -2.91 1.78
N PRO A 134 -5.41 -3.95 1.38
CA PRO A 134 -4.86 -5.21 0.89
C PRO A 134 -4.03 -5.07 -0.39
N PHE A 135 -4.15 -3.96 -1.12
CA PHE A 135 -3.42 -3.69 -2.35
C PHE A 135 -2.31 -2.65 -2.19
N GLY A 136 -2.17 -2.02 -1.02
CA GLY A 136 -1.36 -0.80 -0.86
C GLY A 136 0.15 -1.01 -1.02
N LEU A 137 0.70 -2.11 -0.51
CA LEU A 137 2.16 -2.36 -0.46
C LEU A 137 2.68 -3.23 -1.61
N LEU A 138 2.02 -3.16 -2.76
CA LEU A 138 2.38 -3.90 -3.97
C LEU A 138 3.33 -3.09 -4.84
N ASN A 139 4.62 -3.21 -4.53
CA ASN A 139 5.68 -2.35 -5.05
C ASN A 139 5.98 -2.49 -6.56
N GLU A 140 5.48 -3.52 -7.23
CA GLU A 140 5.73 -3.81 -8.65
C GLU A 140 4.45 -3.98 -9.46
N ILE A 141 3.27 -3.60 -8.92
CA ILE A 141 2.00 -3.80 -9.62
C ILE A 141 1.95 -3.03 -10.94
N GLU A 142 1.87 -3.76 -12.04
CA GLU A 142 1.88 -3.22 -13.41
C GLU A 142 0.49 -3.21 -14.02
N LYS A 143 -0.37 -4.15 -13.62
CA LYS A 143 -1.70 -4.32 -14.18
C LYS A 143 -2.70 -4.78 -13.14
N ILE A 144 -3.88 -4.16 -13.17
CA ILE A 144 -5.06 -4.60 -12.43
C ILE A 144 -6.15 -4.86 -13.47
N THR A 145 -6.87 -5.97 -13.35
CA THR A 145 -8.12 -6.19 -14.09
C THR A 145 -9.25 -6.41 -13.10
N ASN A 146 -10.47 -6.12 -13.52
CA ASN A 146 -11.63 -6.19 -12.63
C ASN A 146 -12.87 -6.72 -13.36
N THR A 147 -13.54 -7.69 -12.77
CA THR A 147 -14.91 -8.10 -13.11
C THR A 147 -15.87 -7.93 -11.92
N ASN A 148 -15.36 -7.55 -10.75
CA ASN A 148 -16.16 -7.31 -9.55
C ASN A 148 -16.95 -6.00 -9.69
N PRO A 149 -18.30 -6.02 -9.56
CA PRO A 149 -19.15 -4.84 -9.77
C PRO A 149 -18.98 -3.75 -8.70
N ASN A 150 -18.34 -4.03 -7.57
CA ASN A 150 -18.11 -3.07 -6.49
C ASN A 150 -16.86 -2.21 -6.70
N PHE A 151 -16.09 -2.48 -7.75
CA PHE A 151 -14.88 -1.74 -8.11
C PHE A 151 -14.95 -1.28 -9.56
N VAL A 152 -14.15 -0.26 -9.87
CA VAL A 152 -13.97 0.23 -11.24
C VAL A 152 -12.50 0.50 -11.50
N ILE A 153 -12.07 0.25 -12.73
CA ILE A 153 -10.73 0.62 -13.21
C ILE A 153 -10.90 1.75 -14.20
N GLU A 154 -10.24 2.88 -13.92
CA GLU A 154 -10.17 4.04 -14.80
C GLU A 154 -8.71 4.47 -14.89
N ASP A 155 -8.21 4.66 -16.10
CA ASP A 155 -6.80 4.99 -16.38
C ASP A 155 -5.80 4.05 -15.68
N GLY A 156 -6.18 2.77 -15.55
CA GLY A 156 -5.41 1.73 -14.87
C GLY A 156 -5.50 1.74 -13.35
N ALA A 157 -6.03 2.80 -12.73
CA ALA A 157 -6.20 2.92 -11.29
C ALA A 157 -7.48 2.23 -10.80
N LEU A 158 -7.40 1.61 -9.62
CA LEU A 158 -8.47 0.88 -8.96
C LEU A 158 -9.22 1.77 -7.98
N TYR A 159 -10.53 1.92 -8.20
CA TYR A 159 -11.43 2.66 -7.32
C TYR A 159 -12.59 1.77 -6.84
N ASN A 160 -13.33 2.23 -5.82
CA ASN A 160 -14.68 1.70 -5.58
C ASN A 160 -15.63 2.10 -6.72
N SER A 161 -16.79 1.45 -6.84
CA SER A 161 -17.73 1.67 -7.95
C SER A 161 -18.25 3.11 -8.08
N GLN A 162 -18.25 3.90 -6.99
CA GLN A 162 -18.62 5.32 -7.00
C GLN A 162 -17.45 6.26 -7.32
N LYS A 163 -16.22 5.76 -7.46
CA LYS A 163 -14.98 6.54 -7.64
C LYS A 163 -14.70 7.54 -6.51
N THR A 164 -15.24 7.30 -5.32
CA THR A 164 -15.01 8.12 -4.13
C THR A 164 -13.76 7.69 -3.37
N ILE A 165 -13.23 6.48 -3.62
CA ILE A 165 -12.04 5.95 -2.97
C ILE A 165 -11.05 5.42 -4.02
N LEU A 166 -9.80 5.85 -3.94
CA LEU A 166 -8.69 5.31 -4.71
C LEU A 166 -7.95 4.25 -3.89
N PHE A 167 -7.94 3.00 -4.35
CA PHE A 167 -7.30 1.89 -3.66
C PHE A 167 -5.88 1.60 -4.17
N ARG A 168 -5.66 1.65 -5.48
CA ARG A 168 -4.33 1.35 -6.02
C ARG A 168 -4.09 1.90 -7.42
N VAL A 169 -2.91 2.45 -7.65
CA VAL A 169 -2.41 2.85 -8.97
C VAL A 169 -1.23 1.95 -9.37
N PRO A 170 -1.19 1.41 -10.61
CA PRO A 170 -0.04 0.71 -11.14
C PRO A 170 1.22 1.60 -11.20
N VAL A 171 2.39 1.02 -10.87
CA VAL A 171 3.63 1.80 -10.64
C VAL A 171 4.24 2.41 -11.91
N LYS A 172 3.81 1.97 -13.10
CA LYS A 172 4.31 2.45 -14.40
C LYS A 172 3.44 3.55 -15.03
N GLN A 173 2.42 4.02 -14.32
CA GLN A 173 1.53 5.04 -14.81
C GLN A 173 2.26 6.38 -15.01
N LEU A 174 2.06 7.02 -16.17
CA LEU A 174 2.68 8.31 -16.53
C LEU A 174 1.84 9.52 -16.10
N GLU A 175 0.52 9.32 -15.97
CA GLU A 175 -0.45 10.35 -15.60
C GLU A 175 -1.53 9.79 -14.69
N LEU A 176 -2.04 10.61 -13.78
CA LEU A 176 -3.13 10.23 -12.89
C LEU A 176 -4.12 11.37 -12.79
N LEU A 177 -5.26 11.20 -13.46
CA LEU A 177 -6.38 12.13 -13.40
C LEU A 177 -7.32 11.67 -12.28
N LEU A 178 -7.34 12.41 -11.17
CA LEU A 178 -8.21 12.07 -10.04
C LEU A 178 -9.67 12.48 -10.34
N PRO A 179 -10.66 11.58 -10.18
CA PRO A 179 -12.06 11.90 -10.43
C PRO A 179 -12.57 13.04 -9.51
N SER A 180 -13.47 13.88 -10.01
CA SER A 180 -14.03 14.99 -9.23
C SER A 180 -14.88 14.57 -8.03
N ALA A 181 -15.27 13.29 -7.96
CA ALA A 181 -16.01 12.70 -6.84
C ALA A 181 -15.09 12.05 -5.79
N LEU A 182 -13.77 12.00 -6.03
CA LEU A 182 -12.82 11.34 -5.14
C LEU A 182 -12.76 12.05 -3.79
N LYS A 183 -12.96 11.29 -2.73
CA LYS A 183 -12.95 11.76 -1.34
C LYS A 183 -11.78 11.18 -0.54
N TYR A 184 -11.40 9.94 -0.81
CA TYR A 184 -10.40 9.23 0.00
C TYR A 184 -9.30 8.63 -0.89
N VAL A 185 -8.04 8.85 -0.51
CA VAL A 185 -6.91 8.09 -1.03
C VAL A 185 -6.48 7.09 0.03
N ALA A 186 -6.65 5.79 -0.23
CA ALA A 186 -6.30 4.76 0.74
C ALA A 186 -4.78 4.72 1.02
N ALA A 187 -4.40 4.12 2.15
CA ALA A 187 -3.01 3.94 2.52
C ALA A 187 -2.22 3.26 1.39
N ASN A 188 -1.07 3.85 1.07
CA ASN A 188 -0.17 3.42 0.01
C ASN A 188 -0.80 3.30 -1.40
N ALA A 189 -1.94 3.93 -1.69
CA ALA A 189 -2.64 3.75 -2.96
C ALA A 189 -1.79 4.12 -4.19
N CYS A 190 -0.92 5.13 -4.09
CA CYS A 190 0.00 5.54 -5.15
C CYS A 190 1.47 5.23 -4.82
N LYS A 191 1.73 4.35 -3.83
CA LYS A 191 3.11 4.02 -3.44
C LYS A 191 3.92 3.52 -4.63
N LYS A 192 5.12 4.09 -4.82
CA LYS A 192 6.05 3.84 -5.95
C LYS A 192 5.50 4.18 -7.33
N CYS A 193 4.54 5.09 -7.46
CA CYS A 193 4.16 5.65 -8.77
C CYS A 193 5.24 6.63 -9.25
N ARG A 194 6.37 6.09 -9.70
CA ARG A 194 7.61 6.84 -9.90
C ARG A 194 7.59 7.81 -11.07
N TYR A 195 6.64 7.68 -12.00
CA TYR A 195 6.63 8.43 -13.26
C TYR A 195 5.56 9.52 -13.33
N ILE A 196 4.71 9.66 -12.31
CA ILE A 196 3.67 10.71 -12.28
C ILE A 196 4.34 12.04 -11.88
N PRO A 197 4.34 13.06 -12.74
CA PRO A 197 5.07 14.31 -12.49
C PRO A 197 4.33 15.29 -11.58
N SER A 198 3.00 15.17 -11.51
CA SER A 198 2.14 16.08 -10.76
C SER A 198 0.84 15.40 -10.37
N ILE A 199 0.25 15.82 -9.25
CA ILE A 199 -1.04 15.33 -8.77
C ILE A 199 -1.92 16.52 -8.49
N GLN A 200 -3.10 16.52 -9.10
CA GLN A 200 -4.11 17.55 -8.92
C GLN A 200 -5.24 16.97 -8.07
N PHE A 201 -5.32 17.38 -6.81
CA PHE A 201 -6.38 16.92 -5.93
C PHE A 201 -7.72 17.57 -6.28
N PRO A 202 -8.83 16.81 -6.34
CA PRO A 202 -10.15 17.39 -6.51
C PRO A 202 -10.60 18.09 -5.24
N LYS A 203 -11.49 19.09 -5.38
CA LYS A 203 -12.03 19.86 -4.24
C LYS A 203 -12.81 19.01 -3.22
N SER A 204 -13.25 17.82 -3.63
CA SER A 204 -13.99 16.86 -2.80
C SER A 204 -13.11 16.02 -1.89
N ILE A 205 -11.78 16.10 -1.98
CA ILE A 205 -10.89 15.26 -1.18
C ILE A 205 -11.05 15.57 0.31
N GLU A 206 -11.19 14.53 1.12
CA GLU A 206 -11.41 14.60 2.56
C GLU A 206 -10.32 13.86 3.35
N TYR A 207 -9.66 12.88 2.72
CA TYR A 207 -8.67 12.05 3.39
C TYR A 207 -7.55 11.59 2.45
N ILE A 208 -6.32 11.63 2.94
CA ILE A 208 -5.16 11.01 2.32
C ILE A 208 -4.56 10.03 3.34
N GLY A 209 -4.36 8.78 2.94
CA GLY A 209 -3.86 7.73 3.81
C GLY A 209 -2.35 7.73 4.00
N LYS A 210 -1.90 7.03 5.05
CA LYS A 210 -0.48 6.79 5.34
C LYS A 210 0.26 6.26 4.11
N GLY A 211 1.41 6.86 3.80
CA GLY A 211 2.25 6.43 2.68
C GLY A 211 1.61 6.53 1.29
N ALA A 212 0.46 7.22 1.14
CA ALA A 212 -0.33 7.26 -0.09
C ALA A 212 0.52 7.53 -1.34
N PHE A 213 1.47 8.47 -1.26
CA PHE A 213 2.35 8.87 -2.35
C PHE A 213 3.83 8.55 -2.07
N CYS A 214 4.10 7.62 -1.15
CA CYS A 214 5.47 7.24 -0.80
C CYS A 214 6.23 6.69 -2.03
N GLY A 215 7.39 7.25 -2.34
CA GLY A 215 8.23 6.85 -3.49
C GLY A 215 7.70 7.34 -4.83
N CYS A 216 6.88 8.41 -4.87
CA CYS A 216 6.51 9.06 -6.12
C CYS A 216 7.65 9.99 -6.57
N GLU A 217 8.68 9.38 -7.16
CA GLU A 217 9.96 10.03 -7.42
C GLU A 217 9.88 11.21 -8.40
N SER A 218 8.97 11.20 -9.39
CA SER A 218 8.86 12.27 -10.40
C SER A 218 8.10 13.52 -9.96
N ILE A 219 7.40 13.50 -8.81
CA ILE A 219 6.65 14.66 -8.34
C ILE A 219 7.63 15.77 -7.99
N ARG A 220 7.47 16.95 -8.62
CA ARG A 220 8.30 18.14 -8.36
C ARG A 220 7.61 19.20 -7.52
N GLU A 221 6.30 19.28 -7.63
CA GLU A 221 5.48 20.21 -6.86
C GLU A 221 4.25 19.48 -6.33
N ILE A 222 3.87 19.76 -5.09
CA ILE A 222 2.61 19.30 -4.53
C ILE A 222 1.92 20.42 -3.75
N GLU A 223 0.62 20.56 -4.00
CA GLU A 223 -0.26 21.44 -3.24
C GLU A 223 -1.15 20.60 -2.34
N ILE A 224 -1.04 20.81 -1.02
CA ILE A 224 -1.93 20.16 -0.07
C ILE A 224 -3.27 20.89 -0.10
N PRO A 225 -4.37 20.20 -0.45
CA PRO A 225 -5.68 20.82 -0.61
C PRO A 225 -6.22 21.28 0.76
N THR A 226 -6.91 22.42 0.78
CA THR A 226 -7.36 23.09 2.02
C THR A 226 -8.29 22.26 2.92
N THR A 227 -8.88 21.19 2.37
CA THR A 227 -9.71 20.23 3.08
C THR A 227 -8.91 19.25 3.94
N ILE A 228 -7.59 19.15 3.74
CA ILE A 228 -6.71 18.22 4.44
C ILE A 228 -6.01 18.94 5.58
N THR A 229 -6.47 18.71 6.80
CA THR A 229 -5.90 19.33 8.01
C THR A 229 -4.80 18.48 8.66
N HIS A 230 -4.65 17.21 8.27
CA HIS A 230 -3.68 16.28 8.84
C HIS A 230 -2.83 15.66 7.72
N ILE A 231 -1.50 15.80 7.80
CA ILE A 231 -0.55 15.17 6.88
C ILE A 231 -0.01 13.90 7.54
N PRO A 232 -0.41 12.70 7.06
CA PRO A 232 -0.13 11.45 7.76
C PRO A 232 1.30 10.95 7.54
N ASP A 233 1.67 9.93 8.32
CA ASP A 233 2.95 9.23 8.23
C ASP A 233 3.34 8.92 6.78
N SER A 234 4.61 9.17 6.45
CA SER A 234 5.25 8.78 5.19
C SER A 234 4.51 9.21 3.92
N CYS A 235 3.52 10.11 3.98
CA CYS A 235 2.59 10.39 2.88
C CYS A 235 3.29 10.67 1.56
N PHE A 236 4.36 11.48 1.60
CA PHE A 236 5.23 11.84 0.49
C PHE A 236 6.69 11.44 0.75
N ALA A 237 6.92 10.43 1.60
CA ALA A 237 8.28 9.95 1.86
C ALA A 237 8.91 9.40 0.57
N LEU A 238 10.21 9.62 0.38
CA LEU A 238 11.00 9.18 -0.77
C LEU A 238 10.56 9.80 -2.10
N CYS A 239 9.86 10.94 -2.08
CA CYS A 239 9.66 11.78 -3.26
C CYS A 239 10.93 12.62 -3.50
N TYR A 240 12.01 11.99 -3.99
CA TYR A 240 13.34 12.59 -4.02
C TYR A 240 13.43 13.91 -4.80
N HIS A 241 12.62 14.07 -5.85
CA HIS A 241 12.59 15.26 -6.72
C HIS A 241 11.51 16.28 -6.35
N LEU A 242 10.78 16.08 -5.24
CA LEU A 242 9.81 17.06 -4.76
C LEU A 242 10.56 18.31 -4.33
N ALA A 243 10.48 19.37 -5.12
CA ALA A 243 11.18 20.63 -4.91
C ALA A 243 10.30 21.69 -4.25
N HIS A 244 9.01 21.73 -4.60
CA HIS A 244 8.09 22.77 -4.16
C HIS A 244 6.90 22.17 -3.41
N LEU A 245 6.69 22.58 -2.16
CA LEU A 245 5.57 22.14 -1.34
C LEU A 245 4.69 23.34 -1.00
N LYS A 246 3.42 23.33 -1.41
CA LYS A 246 2.44 24.35 -1.04
C LYS A 246 1.56 23.82 0.08
N LEU A 247 1.61 24.52 1.20
CA LEU A 247 0.87 24.24 2.42
C LEU A 247 -0.11 25.38 2.70
N HIS A 248 -1.15 25.11 3.49
CA HIS A 248 -2.14 26.11 3.92
C HIS A 248 -2.20 26.22 5.45
N GLU A 249 -2.77 27.31 5.94
CA GLU A 249 -2.87 27.66 7.36
C GLU A 249 -3.78 26.72 8.16
N GLY A 250 -4.66 25.97 7.48
CA GLY A 250 -5.59 25.02 8.08
C GLY A 250 -4.96 23.69 8.51
N ILE A 251 -3.68 23.44 8.23
CA ILE A 251 -2.99 22.23 8.70
C ILE A 251 -2.83 22.29 10.22
N GLU A 252 -3.31 21.26 10.90
CA GLU A 252 -3.32 21.08 12.35
C GLU A 252 -2.20 20.13 12.80
N GLU A 253 -1.97 19.05 12.05
CA GLU A 253 -0.97 18.04 12.37
C GLU A 253 -0.17 17.62 11.13
N MET A 254 1.12 17.38 11.34
CA MET A 254 2.03 16.81 10.33
C MET A 254 2.95 15.81 11.00
N HIS A 255 3.04 14.61 10.44
CA HIS A 255 3.90 13.56 10.97
C HIS A 255 5.36 13.69 10.52
N SER A 256 6.27 13.15 11.33
CA SER A 256 7.72 13.40 11.24
C SER A 256 8.43 12.75 10.05
N ASP A 257 7.81 11.75 9.44
CA ASP A 257 8.32 11.06 8.26
C ASP A 257 7.52 11.41 6.99
N ALA A 258 6.51 12.30 7.08
CA ALA A 258 5.62 12.64 5.96
C ALA A 258 6.37 13.04 4.68
N PHE A 259 7.51 13.72 4.82
CA PHE A 259 8.39 14.14 3.72
C PHE A 259 9.82 13.57 3.87
N MET A 260 9.96 12.44 4.59
CA MET A 260 11.25 11.77 4.77
C MET A 260 11.90 11.48 3.41
N GLY A 261 13.16 11.85 3.22
CA GLY A 261 13.88 11.59 1.97
C GLY A 261 13.46 12.48 0.78
N CYS A 262 12.67 13.53 0.97
CA CYS A 262 12.49 14.57 -0.05
C CYS A 262 13.78 15.42 -0.12
N SER A 263 14.80 14.91 -0.82
CA SER A 263 16.16 15.46 -0.83
C SER A 263 16.31 16.75 -1.63
N GLU A 264 15.45 16.95 -2.64
CA GLU A 264 15.43 18.16 -3.48
C GLU A 264 14.38 19.18 -3.06
N LEU A 265 13.65 18.96 -1.95
CA LEU A 265 12.70 19.95 -1.44
C LEU A 265 13.47 21.22 -1.20
N GLU A 266 13.09 22.30 -1.89
CA GLU A 266 13.72 23.63 -1.93
C GLU A 266 12.81 24.71 -1.32
N PHE A 267 11.52 24.68 -1.65
CA PHE A 267 10.59 25.73 -1.26
C PHE A 267 9.37 25.16 -0.55
N ILE A 268 8.99 25.79 0.55
CA ILE A 268 7.69 25.63 1.18
C ILE A 268 6.94 26.95 1.02
N ASP A 269 5.88 26.93 0.21
CA ASP A 269 4.91 28.02 0.14
C ASP A 269 3.90 27.88 1.27
N TYR A 270 3.71 28.97 2.00
CA TYR A 270 2.80 29.04 3.14
C TYR A 270 2.22 30.46 3.24
N PRO A 271 0.96 30.61 3.66
CA PRO A 271 0.32 31.92 3.76
C PRO A 271 1.12 32.94 4.57
N LYS A 272 1.29 34.14 4.01
CA LYS A 272 1.98 35.27 4.66
C LYS A 272 1.31 35.63 5.99
N GLY A 273 2.11 35.92 7.01
CA GLY A 273 1.64 36.27 8.36
C GLY A 273 1.36 35.08 9.27
N HIS A 274 1.55 33.84 8.79
CA HIS A 274 1.38 32.61 9.57
C HIS A 274 2.71 31.89 9.85
N GLU A 275 3.85 32.56 9.73
CA GLU A 275 5.19 31.96 9.83
C GLU A 275 5.46 31.31 11.20
N ALA A 276 4.90 31.88 12.27
CA ALA A 276 5.00 31.30 13.62
C ALA A 276 4.28 29.94 13.71
N ARG A 277 3.12 29.80 13.06
CA ARG A 277 2.36 28.55 13.00
C ARG A 277 3.12 27.50 12.21
N LEU A 278 3.68 27.86 11.04
CA LEU A 278 4.51 26.95 10.25
C LEU A 278 5.71 26.44 11.07
N LYS A 279 6.40 27.33 11.79
CA LYS A 279 7.53 26.94 12.67
C LYS A 279 7.10 25.97 13.77
N GLN A 280 5.91 26.15 14.35
CA GLN A 280 5.38 25.24 15.36
C GLN A 280 5.05 23.87 14.75
N LEU A 281 4.37 23.85 13.61
CA LEU A 281 3.99 22.64 12.88
C LEU A 281 5.23 21.80 12.49
N LEU A 282 6.28 22.44 11.99
CA LEU A 282 7.53 21.78 11.62
C LEU A 282 8.24 21.19 12.86
N ARG A 283 8.28 21.92 13.98
CA ARG A 283 8.90 21.43 15.23
C ARG A 283 8.14 20.26 15.83
N SER A 284 6.80 20.31 15.87
CA SER A 284 5.99 19.20 16.38
C SER A 284 6.18 17.94 15.53
N ALA A 285 6.40 18.13 14.23
CA ALA A 285 6.76 17.09 13.30
C ALA A 285 8.27 16.70 13.35
N GLY A 286 9.07 17.23 14.26
CA GLY A 286 10.49 16.85 14.40
C GLY A 286 11.42 17.37 13.28
N TYR A 287 10.95 18.28 12.42
CA TYR A 287 11.79 18.98 11.44
C TYR A 287 12.46 20.20 12.11
N GLU A 288 13.44 19.96 12.98
CA GLU A 288 14.21 21.03 13.64
C GLU A 288 15.45 21.44 12.84
N PRO A 289 15.80 22.73 12.78
CA PRO A 289 17.04 23.16 12.16
C PRO A 289 18.26 22.73 13.00
N ILE A 290 19.07 21.82 12.47
CA ILE A 290 20.33 21.38 13.10
C ILE A 290 21.28 22.57 13.21
N LYS A 291 21.63 22.98 14.44
CA LYS A 291 22.77 23.88 14.69
C LYS A 291 24.05 23.15 14.27
N ARG A 292 24.81 23.75 13.34
CA ARG A 292 26.10 23.28 12.80
C ARG A 292 26.91 22.45 13.82
N SER A 293 27.05 21.14 13.57
CA SER A 293 28.07 20.29 14.17
C SER A 293 28.82 19.54 13.05
N PRO A 294 30.17 19.45 13.07
CA PRO A 294 30.94 18.98 11.91
C PRO A 294 31.00 17.46 11.72
N LEU A 295 30.34 16.67 12.57
CA LEU A 295 30.48 15.22 12.57
C LEU A 295 29.12 14.54 12.76
N ILE A 296 28.80 13.66 11.80
CA ILE A 296 27.64 12.75 11.67
C ILE A 296 26.47 13.37 10.89
N TYR A 297 26.00 12.65 9.86
CA TYR A 297 24.62 12.51 9.32
C TYR A 297 24.49 12.57 7.79
N THR A 298 24.19 11.42 7.18
CA THR A 298 23.85 11.24 5.76
C THR A 298 22.38 10.89 5.49
N GLU A 299 21.48 10.85 6.49
CA GLU A 299 20.10 10.36 6.27
C GLU A 299 18.99 11.17 6.97
N TYR A 300 19.26 12.39 7.42
CA TYR A 300 18.20 13.31 7.86
C TYR A 300 18.01 14.39 6.79
N CYS A 301 16.77 14.58 6.37
CA CYS A 301 16.35 15.38 5.22
C CYS A 301 17.16 16.68 5.01
N HIS A 302 17.63 16.87 3.78
CA HIS A 302 18.05 18.17 3.24
C HIS A 302 16.98 19.27 3.39
N ALA A 303 15.74 18.92 3.77
CA ALA A 303 14.65 19.83 4.14
C ALA A 303 15.05 20.90 5.19
N ILE A 304 16.07 20.65 6.02
CA ILE A 304 16.58 21.64 6.99
C ILE A 304 17.44 22.74 6.34
N LYS A 305 18.02 22.51 5.16
CA LYS A 305 18.87 23.49 4.49
C LYS A 305 18.08 24.70 3.96
N LEU A 306 16.74 24.65 3.99
CA LEU A 306 15.83 25.59 3.33
C LEU A 306 14.93 26.39 4.25
N MET A 307 15.24 26.38 5.54
CA MET A 307 14.84 27.46 6.44
C MET A 307 15.46 28.83 6.05
N LEU A 308 16.09 28.98 4.87
CA LEU A 308 16.84 30.18 4.47
C LEU A 308 16.53 30.76 3.07
N GLN A 309 15.58 30.22 2.30
CA GLN A 309 15.26 30.77 0.96
C GLN A 309 13.76 30.86 0.63
N ALA A 310 12.87 30.93 1.63
CA ALA A 310 11.53 31.43 1.37
C ALA A 310 11.63 32.90 0.93
N ARG A 311 11.14 33.24 -0.27
CA ARG A 311 11.16 34.58 -0.90
C ARG A 311 10.51 35.72 -0.08
N ASN A 312 10.12 35.49 1.17
CA ASN A 312 9.54 36.50 2.07
C ASN A 312 9.98 36.38 3.55
N ILE A 313 10.98 35.56 3.89
CA ILE A 313 11.55 35.54 5.25
C ILE A 313 12.83 36.38 5.22
N GLU A 314 12.67 37.70 5.33
CA GLU A 314 13.79 38.54 5.72
C GLU A 314 14.25 38.15 7.13
N TYR A 315 15.54 37.95 7.26
CA TYR A 315 16.23 37.64 8.50
C TYR A 315 16.07 38.81 9.49
N LEU A 316 15.60 38.50 10.70
CA LEU A 316 15.96 39.19 11.94
C LEU A 316 16.46 38.15 12.94
#